data_AF-A0A2P6SEM5-F1
#
_entry.id   AF-A0A2P6SEM5-F1
#
_cell.length_a   1.000
_cell.length_b   1.000
_cell.length_c   1.000
_cell.angle_alpha   90.00
_cell.angle_beta   90.00
_cell.angle_gamma   90.00
#
_symmetry.space_group_name_H-M   'P 1'
#
loop_
_entity.id
_entity.type
_entity.pdbx_description
1 polymer ?
#
loop_
_entity_poly.entity_id
_entity_poly.type
_entity_poly.pdbx_seq_one_letter_code
_entity_poly.pdbx_strand_id
1 'polypeptide(L)'
;MKTTYDRLLVQTRESRMDRKFLSLFCADSFAKFSEIELPMIKIKSYFRIVSSYNGVVYLYDSDYETYLWNPSIRKFKRLSQALIDRRGLLARSAIGFGFHPEGDDYKVVRILTFLRRNVIEVEVYSHMLEAWRRINAVPPTSH
;
A
#
# COMPACT_ATOMS: atom_id res chain seq x y z
N MET A 1 17.00 -15.13 16.39
CA MET A 1 17.92 -15.69 15.39
C MET A 1 17.91 -14.73 14.21
N LYS A 2 18.89 -13.81 14.12
CA LYS A 2 18.98 -12.85 13.01
C LYS A 2 19.41 -13.62 11.77
N THR A 3 18.51 -13.83 10.83
CA THR A 3 18.89 -14.38 9.53
C THR A 3 19.35 -13.24 8.64
N THR A 4 20.44 -13.46 7.93
CA THR A 4 21.22 -12.59 7.03
C THR A 4 20.46 -12.01 5.82
N TYR A 5 19.14 -11.89 5.91
CA TYR A 5 18.22 -11.60 4.81
C TYR A 5 17.26 -10.43 5.08
N ASP A 6 17.37 -9.74 6.22
CA ASP A 6 16.53 -8.57 6.47
C ASP A 6 16.88 -7.45 5.49
N ARG A 7 15.90 -7.04 4.69
CA ARG A 7 16.08 -6.05 3.63
C ARG A 7 15.16 -4.87 3.83
N LEU A 8 15.71 -3.68 3.63
CA LEU A 8 14.94 -2.44 3.59
C LEU A 8 14.62 -2.11 2.14
N LEU A 9 13.33 -2.00 1.82
CA LEU A 9 12.87 -1.49 0.54
C LEU A 9 12.72 0.03 0.65
N VAL A 10 13.52 0.76 -0.11
CA VAL A 10 13.60 2.22 -0.05
C VAL A 10 13.21 2.82 -1.39
N GLN A 11 12.29 3.78 -1.35
CA GLN A 11 11.97 4.61 -2.51
C GLN A 11 13.01 5.72 -2.63
N THR A 12 13.99 5.55 -3.53
CA THR A 12 15.02 6.55 -3.80
C THR A 12 14.52 7.55 -4.83
N ARG A 13 14.77 8.85 -4.60
CA ARG A 13 14.45 9.92 -5.56
C ARG A 13 15.51 9.94 -6.66
N GLU A 14 15.48 8.99 -7.58
CA GLU A 14 16.29 9.08 -8.79
C GLU A 14 15.35 9.15 -9.99
N SER A 15 15.02 10.38 -10.37
CA SER A 15 14.16 10.68 -11.50
C SER A 15 14.98 10.64 -12.80
N ARG A 16 15.13 9.44 -13.37
CA ARG A 16 15.32 9.31 -14.82
C ARG A 16 13.93 9.11 -15.40
N MET A 17 13.47 10.10 -16.18
CA MET A 17 12.07 10.47 -16.46
C MET A 17 11.16 9.45 -17.16
N ASP A 18 11.41 8.16 -17.03
CA ASP A 18 10.50 7.11 -17.49
C ASP A 18 10.41 5.94 -16.49
N ARG A 19 11.52 5.53 -15.86
CA ARG A 19 11.55 4.33 -15.02
C ARG A 19 11.51 4.65 -13.54
N LYS A 20 10.59 3.99 -12.82
CA LYS A 20 10.46 4.07 -11.36
C LYS A 20 11.20 2.90 -10.74
N PHE A 21 12.21 3.18 -9.92
CA PHE A 21 12.99 2.17 -9.23
C PHE A 21 12.77 2.23 -7.73
N LEU A 22 12.88 1.06 -7.09
CA LEU A 22 13.00 0.92 -5.65
C LEU A 22 14.32 0.24 -5.35
N SER A 23 15.00 0.70 -4.31
CA SER A 23 16.30 0.15 -3.92
C SER A 23 16.14 -0.78 -2.73
N LEU A 24 16.77 -1.96 -2.78
CA LEU A 24 16.91 -2.85 -1.63
C LEU A 24 18.23 -2.57 -0.93
N PHE A 25 18.17 -2.44 0.38
CA PHE A 25 19.32 -2.26 1.25
C PHE A 25 19.40 -3.40 2.27
N CYS A 26 20.62 -3.73 2.68
CA CYS A 26 20.81 -4.55 3.88
C CYS A 26 20.30 -3.80 5.10
N ALA A 27 19.50 -4.43 5.96
CA ALA A 27 18.95 -3.77 7.14
C ALA A 27 20.00 -3.47 8.21
N ASP A 28 21.05 -4.28 8.32
CA ASP A 28 22.11 -4.06 9.32
C ASP A 28 23.18 -3.06 8.83
N SER A 29 23.64 -3.19 7.59
CA SER A 29 24.75 -2.37 7.07
C SER A 29 24.33 -1.13 6.30
N PHE A 30 23.06 -1.02 5.93
CA PHE A 30 22.54 0.02 5.02
C PHE A 30 23.28 0.10 3.67
N ALA A 31 24.01 -0.95 3.30
CA ALA A 31 24.61 -1.05 1.98
C ALA A 31 23.53 -1.33 0.93
N LYS A 32 23.54 -0.58 -0.18
CA LYS A 32 22.66 -0.83 -1.31
C LYS A 32 22.98 -2.21 -1.88
N PHE A 33 21.99 -3.07 -1.96
CA PHE A 33 22.14 -4.41 -2.49
C PHE A 33 21.73 -4.50 -3.96
N SER A 34 20.57 -3.92 -4.31
CA SER A 34 20.06 -3.98 -5.68
C SER A 34 19.02 -2.90 -5.95
N GLU A 35 18.70 -2.72 -7.22
CA GLU A 35 17.53 -1.96 -7.68
C GLU A 35 16.47 -2.90 -8.25
N ILE A 36 15.23 -2.54 -8.02
CA ILE A 36 14.07 -3.23 -8.56
C ILE A 36 13.29 -2.22 -9.38
N GLU A 37 13.16 -2.51 -10.67
CA GLU A 37 12.32 -1.73 -11.57
C GLU A 37 10.84 -2.04 -11.31
N LEU A 38 10.04 -1.00 -11.11
CA LEU A 38 8.59 -1.15 -11.08
C LEU A 38 8.08 -1.32 -12.51
N PRO A 39 7.08 -2.19 -12.75
CA PRO A 39 6.45 -2.31 -14.05
C PRO A 39 5.73 -1.00 -14.40
N MET A 40 6.42 -0.14 -15.15
CA MET A 40 6.06 1.25 -15.45
C MET A 40 4.64 1.43 -16.00
N ILE A 41 4.16 0.46 -16.78
CA ILE A 41 2.87 0.53 -17.48
C ILE A 41 1.70 0.73 -16.49
N LYS A 42 1.89 0.43 -15.20
CA LYS A 42 0.78 0.33 -14.24
C LYS A 42 0.63 1.50 -13.28
N ILE A 43 1.63 2.38 -13.09
CA ILE A 43 1.53 3.55 -12.19
C ILE A 43 1.85 4.83 -12.97
N LYS A 44 0.83 5.61 -13.30
CA LYS A 44 0.97 6.83 -14.11
C LYS A 44 1.57 8.00 -13.33
N SER A 45 1.29 8.11 -12.04
CA SER A 45 1.62 9.29 -11.23
C SER A 45 2.58 8.96 -10.07
N TYR A 46 2.91 9.93 -9.23
CA TYR A 46 3.77 9.71 -8.07
C TYR A 46 3.12 8.69 -7.12
N PHE A 47 3.92 7.79 -6.56
CA PHE A 47 3.43 6.77 -5.63
C PHE A 47 4.24 6.76 -4.34
N ARG A 48 3.69 6.11 -3.32
CA ARG A 48 4.32 5.84 -2.03
C ARG A 48 4.20 4.36 -1.70
N ILE A 49 5.21 3.84 -0.99
CA ILE A 49 5.11 2.58 -0.27
C ILE A 49 4.37 2.86 1.04
N VAL A 50 3.25 2.19 1.30
CA VAL A 50 2.52 2.37 2.58
C VAL A 50 2.95 1.33 3.59
N SER A 51 3.07 0.07 3.17
CA SER A 51 3.50 -1.04 4.03
C SER A 51 3.85 -2.27 3.18
N SER A 52 4.37 -3.30 3.85
CA SER A 52 4.63 -4.61 3.28
C SER A 52 4.30 -5.72 4.29
N TYR A 53 3.99 -6.91 3.77
CA TYR A 53 3.79 -8.12 4.58
C TYR A 53 4.14 -9.36 3.75
N ASN A 54 4.97 -10.25 4.29
CA ASN A 54 5.46 -11.48 3.60
C ASN A 54 5.95 -11.22 2.16
N GLY A 55 6.72 -10.16 1.96
CA GLY A 55 7.28 -9.79 0.65
C GLY A 55 6.28 -9.17 -0.34
N VAL A 56 4.99 -9.08 0.02
CA VAL A 56 4.00 -8.31 -0.74
C VAL A 56 4.03 -6.87 -0.27
N VAL A 57 4.11 -5.95 -1.21
CA VAL A 57 4.18 -4.50 -0.98
C VAL A 57 2.87 -3.87 -1.40
N TYR A 58 2.32 -3.03 -0.52
CA TYR A 58 1.16 -2.21 -0.85
C TYR A 58 1.61 -0.80 -1.24
N LEU A 59 1.20 -0.38 -2.43
CA LEU A 59 1.55 0.90 -3.04
C LEU A 59 0.30 1.77 -3.20
N TYR A 60 0.51 3.07 -3.10
CA TYR A 60 -0.53 4.08 -3.19
C TYR A 60 -0.10 5.25 -4.07
N ASP A 61 -0.88 5.62 -5.08
CA ASP A 61 -0.52 6.74 -5.98
C ASP A 61 -1.30 8.04 -5.70
N SER A 62 -0.86 9.12 -6.35
CA SER A 62 -1.48 10.44 -6.21
C SER A 62 -2.86 10.55 -6.86
N ASP A 63 -3.22 9.63 -7.76
CA ASP A 63 -4.58 9.53 -8.35
C ASP A 63 -5.53 8.73 -7.45
N TYR A 64 -5.04 8.30 -6.30
CA TYR A 64 -5.73 7.56 -5.27
C TYR A 64 -5.98 6.10 -5.58
N GLU A 65 -5.28 5.57 -6.57
CA GLU A 65 -5.27 4.16 -6.92
C GLU A 65 -4.36 3.38 -5.98
N THR A 66 -4.69 2.10 -5.83
CA THR A 66 -4.04 1.20 -4.87
C THR A 66 -3.55 -0.04 -5.59
N TYR A 67 -2.38 -0.54 -5.18
CA TYR A 67 -1.72 -1.64 -5.87
C TYR A 67 -1.08 -2.62 -4.89
N LEU A 68 -1.12 -3.90 -5.25
CA LEU A 68 -0.32 -4.95 -4.63
C LEU A 68 0.80 -5.35 -5.57
N TRP A 69 2.01 -5.43 -5.04
CA TRP A 69 3.19 -5.81 -5.80
C TRP A 69 4.03 -6.82 -5.04
N ASN A 70 4.29 -7.95 -5.67
CA ASN A 70 5.27 -8.92 -5.18
C ASN A 70 6.50 -8.85 -6.12
N PRO A 71 7.60 -8.20 -5.68
CA PRO A 71 8.82 -8.07 -6.50
C PRO A 71 9.47 -9.42 -6.81
N SER A 72 9.43 -10.37 -5.88
CA SER A 72 10.11 -11.67 -6.00
C SER A 72 9.55 -12.52 -7.15
N ILE A 73 8.23 -12.45 -7.38
CA ILE A 73 7.56 -13.15 -8.49
C ILE A 73 7.15 -12.22 -9.63
N ARG A 74 7.58 -10.95 -9.57
CA ARG A 74 7.28 -9.89 -10.55
C ARG A 74 5.77 -9.72 -10.85
N LYS A 75 4.90 -10.02 -9.90
CA LYS A 75 3.45 -9.85 -10.04
C LYS A 75 3.02 -8.49 -9.51
N PHE A 76 2.28 -7.75 -10.32
CA PHE A 76 1.75 -6.44 -9.98
C PHE A 76 0.26 -6.40 -10.31
N LYS A 77 -0.57 -6.04 -9.33
CA LYS A 77 -2.02 -5.99 -9.40
C LYS A 77 -2.52 -4.61 -8.98
N ARG A 78 -3.30 -3.95 -9.83
CA ARG A 78 -4.13 -2.81 -9.43
C ARG A 78 -5.37 -3.36 -8.74
N LEU A 79 -5.73 -2.80 -7.59
CA LEU A 79 -6.97 -3.19 -6.91
C LEU A 79 -8.18 -2.55 -7.61
N SER A 80 -9.36 -3.11 -7.39
CA SER A 80 -10.61 -2.49 -7.83
C SER A 80 -10.75 -1.09 -7.22
N GLN A 81 -11.47 -0.21 -7.92
CA GLN A 81 -11.82 1.11 -7.38
C GLN A 81 -12.52 0.92 -6.03
N ALA A 82 -12.09 1.69 -5.04
CA ALA A 82 -12.68 1.66 -3.73
C ALA A 82 -14.05 2.34 -3.68
N LEU A 83 -14.87 1.99 -2.69
CA LEU A 83 -16.29 2.40 -2.63
C LEU A 83 -16.48 3.83 -2.19
N ILE A 84 -15.52 4.36 -1.42
CA ILE A 84 -15.60 5.72 -0.89
C ILE A 84 -14.63 6.61 -1.67
N ASP A 85 -15.21 7.53 -2.43
CA ASP A 85 -14.44 8.55 -3.13
C ASP A 85 -13.98 9.63 -2.14
N ARG A 86 -12.67 9.90 -2.19
CA ARG A 86 -12.04 10.94 -1.40
C ARG A 86 -11.76 12.21 -2.21
N ARG A 87 -11.95 12.18 -3.53
CA ARG A 87 -11.74 13.32 -4.43
C ARG A 87 -12.70 14.45 -4.05
N GLY A 88 -12.18 15.67 -3.92
CA GLY A 88 -12.97 16.87 -3.65
C GLY A 88 -13.39 17.09 -2.19
N LEU A 89 -13.04 16.21 -1.25
CA LEU A 89 -13.37 16.36 0.17
C LEU A 89 -12.10 16.56 1.01
N LEU A 90 -12.13 17.53 1.94
CA LEU A 90 -11.13 17.65 3.01
C LEU A 90 -11.29 16.46 3.96
N ALA A 91 -10.69 15.34 3.59
CA ALA A 91 -10.70 14.10 4.36
C ALA A 91 -9.27 13.73 4.78
N ARG A 92 -9.10 13.35 6.05
CA ARG A 92 -7.89 12.64 6.49
C ARG A 92 -8.06 11.16 6.18
N SER A 93 -6.97 10.48 5.82
CA SER A 93 -7.01 9.05 5.54
C SER A 93 -5.92 8.31 6.31
N ALA A 94 -6.31 7.23 7.00
CA ALA A 94 -5.39 6.19 7.44
C ALA A 94 -5.57 4.95 6.56
N ILE A 95 -4.47 4.30 6.19
CA ILE A 95 -4.48 3.10 5.35
C ILE A 95 -3.62 2.05 6.04
N GLY A 96 -4.19 0.86 6.23
CA GLY A 96 -3.48 -0.32 6.72
C GLY A 96 -3.53 -1.43 5.67
N PHE A 97 -2.48 -2.23 5.62
CA PHE A 97 -2.45 -3.46 4.83
C PHE A 97 -1.85 -4.58 5.66
N GLY A 98 -2.40 -5.78 5.52
CA GLY A 98 -1.97 -6.94 6.27
C GLY A 98 -2.56 -8.23 5.71
N PHE A 99 -2.12 -9.34 6.28
CA PHE A 99 -2.62 -10.67 5.96
C PHE A 99 -3.48 -11.17 7.10
N HIS A 100 -4.62 -11.77 6.76
CA HIS A 100 -5.55 -12.40 7.67
C HIS A 100 -5.38 -13.92 7.59
N PRO A 101 -4.62 -14.54 8.52
CA PRO A 101 -4.19 -15.93 8.38
C PRO A 101 -5.33 -16.94 8.34
N GLU A 102 -6.35 -16.75 9.16
CA GLU A 102 -7.49 -17.68 9.25
C GLU A 102 -8.30 -17.76 7.95
N GLY A 103 -8.31 -16.67 7.18
CA GLY A 103 -9.00 -16.61 5.89
C GLY A 103 -8.07 -16.65 4.69
N ASP A 104 -6.76 -16.87 4.88
CA ASP A 104 -5.72 -16.82 3.85
C ASP A 104 -5.87 -15.61 2.90
N ASP A 105 -6.13 -14.44 3.48
CA ASP A 105 -6.57 -13.27 2.71
C ASP A 105 -5.75 -12.03 3.04
N TYR A 106 -5.20 -11.41 2.00
CA TYR A 106 -4.65 -10.08 2.11
C TYR A 106 -5.76 -9.05 2.18
N LYS A 107 -5.71 -8.20 3.21
CA LYS A 107 -6.70 -7.16 3.46
C LYS A 107 -6.07 -5.78 3.43
N VAL A 108 -6.82 -4.83 2.92
CA VAL A 108 -6.49 -3.40 3.00
C VAL A 108 -7.62 -2.72 3.75
N VAL A 109 -7.30 -1.96 4.78
CA VAL A 109 -8.26 -1.15 5.52
C VAL A 109 -8.02 0.31 5.17
N ARG A 110 -9.08 1.02 4.78
CA ARG A 110 -9.07 2.48 4.64
C ARG A 110 -10.02 3.08 5.67
N ILE A 111 -9.51 4.01 6.46
CA ILE A 111 -10.28 4.82 7.40
C ILE A 111 -10.24 6.26 6.88
N LEU A 112 -11.42 6.83 6.62
CA LEU A 112 -11.58 8.16 6.05
C LEU A 112 -12.34 9.04 7.03
N THR A 113 -11.73 10.14 7.46
CA THR A 113 -12.34 11.12 8.35
C THR A 113 -12.72 12.36 7.55
N PHE A 114 -14.01 12.58 7.37
CA PHE A 114 -14.56 13.72 6.63
C PHE A 114 -14.79 14.90 7.56
N LEU A 115 -13.86 15.86 7.58
CA LEU A 115 -13.85 16.96 8.55
C LEU A 115 -15.12 17.81 8.50
N ARG A 116 -15.62 18.12 7.29
CA ARG A 116 -16.84 18.93 7.11
C ARG A 116 -18.12 18.24 7.55
N ARG A 117 -18.15 16.90 7.53
CA ARG A 117 -19.35 16.11 7.86
C ARG A 117 -19.29 15.53 9.27
N ASN A 118 -18.13 15.59 9.92
CA ASN A 118 -17.85 14.89 11.18
C ASN A 118 -18.19 13.39 11.12
N VAL A 119 -17.91 12.76 9.98
CA VAL A 119 -18.17 11.33 9.73
C VAL A 119 -16.85 10.60 9.56
N ILE A 120 -16.76 9.40 10.14
CA ILE A 120 -15.70 8.44 9.84
C ILE A 120 -16.31 7.28 9.06
N GLU A 121 -15.76 7.00 7.89
CA GLU A 121 -16.13 5.84 7.10
C GLU A 121 -14.96 4.87 7.01
N VAL A 122 -15.25 3.59 7.10
CA VAL A 122 -14.26 2.52 7.03
C VAL A 122 -14.66 1.54 5.94
N GLU A 123 -13.69 1.17 5.11
CA GLU A 123 -13.85 0.14 4.10
C GLU A 123 -12.66 -0.82 4.11
N VAL A 124 -12.93 -2.07 3.75
CA VAL A 124 -11.96 -3.15 3.75
C VAL A 124 -11.98 -3.82 2.39
N TYR A 125 -10.82 -3.91 1.76
CA TYR A 125 -10.58 -4.76 0.59
C TYR A 125 -10.26 -6.17 1.04
N SER A 126 -10.78 -7.15 0.31
CA SER A 126 -10.37 -8.56 0.37
C SER A 126 -9.73 -8.93 -0.96
N HIS A 127 -8.50 -9.45 -0.92
CA HIS A 127 -7.83 -9.94 -2.11
C HIS A 127 -8.52 -11.20 -2.65
N MET A 128 -8.97 -12.09 -1.76
CA MET A 128 -9.69 -13.30 -2.09
C MET A 128 -11.01 -13.02 -2.82
N LEU A 129 -11.78 -12.02 -2.36
CA LEU A 129 -13.06 -11.65 -2.98
C LEU A 129 -12.92 -10.64 -4.11
N GLU A 130 -11.71 -10.12 -4.33
CA GLU A 130 -11.41 -9.02 -5.24
C GLU A 130 -12.31 -7.79 -5.08
N ALA A 131 -12.81 -7.56 -3.87
CA ALA A 131 -13.86 -6.57 -3.62
C ALA A 131 -13.60 -5.75 -2.35
N TRP A 132 -14.13 -4.53 -2.39
CA TRP A 132 -14.25 -3.66 -1.22
C TRP A 132 -15.60 -3.85 -0.55
N ARG A 133 -15.62 -3.75 0.77
CA ARG A 133 -16.85 -3.65 1.56
C ARG A 133 -16.73 -2.52 2.58
N ARG A 134 -17.81 -1.77 2.78
CA ARG A 134 -17.91 -0.84 3.91
C ARG A 134 -18.14 -1.62 5.19
N ILE A 135 -17.57 -1.15 6.29
CA ILE A 135 -17.83 -1.70 7.61
C ILE A 135 -18.31 -0.59 8.53
N ASN A 136 -19.34 -0.89 9.31
CA ASN A 136 -19.82 -0.02 10.36
C ASN A 136 -18.95 -0.25 11.60
N ALA A 137 -17.73 0.27 11.56
CA ALA A 137 -16.80 0.20 12.67
C ALA A 137 -16.66 1.60 13.28
N VAL A 138 -16.80 1.70 14.60
CA VAL A 138 -16.38 2.88 15.35
C VAL A 138 -14.87 2.71 15.57
N PRO A 139 -14.00 3.52 14.96
CA PRO A 139 -12.58 3.43 15.23
C PRO A 139 -12.35 3.73 16.72
N PRO A 140 -11.42 3.03 17.39
CA PRO A 140 -11.08 3.35 18.77
C PRO A 140 -10.62 4.81 18.84
N THR A 141 -11.30 5.62 19.66
CA THR A 141 -10.86 6.97 19.98
C THR A 141 -9.69 6.87 20.93
N SER A 142 -8.52 7.37 20.53
CA SER A 142 -7.42 7.58 21.45
C SER A 142 -7.85 8.62 22.49
N HIS A 143 -8.02 8.19 23.73
CA HIS A 143 -8.16 9.06 24.91
C HIS A 143 -6.81 9.68 25.26
#